data_AF-N9R263-F1
#
_entry.id   AF-N9R263-F1
#
_cell.length_a   1.000
_cell.length_b   1.000
_cell.length_c   1.000
_cell.angle_alpha   90.00
_cell.angle_beta   90.00
_cell.angle_gamma   90.00
#
_symmetry.space_group_name_H-M   'P 1'
#
loop_
_entity.id
_entity.type
_entity.pdbx_description
1 polymer ?
#
loop_
_entity_poly.entity_id
_entity_poly.type
_entity_poly.pdbx_seq_one_letter_code
_entity_poly.pdbx_strand_id
1 'polypeptide(L)'
;MIKKSSVLIQVTLPIFEMKVASFTLFLLMIILTWVVFIYFIYDSSLYYFYQFIPFFAQLFNIALMFGLLLAIVYLYNQLYQKYFRRSITFKLYQQGLALDDAKQSVFFNWQDLIQIQLRQQQAQIHSFSLLSKTAPYRQYFYFNSWMWPGTLTQQHGDFFTFWKKLESLAKQQQLQRISNTGMYKKTHIDIIHLIADQQALDTLQRKQKWIAIAFILGILMSFSLFIAYLLWDKFNDGSVKLPHQQTQSISGTNFETYQNQVYIFKQGQGTFLLPQVKADQFTGLALSNLPDRAPELYSNVGKTAQHVYWQTHILSGLNPAQTVYLGNDFSKDHQQVYFQDKHLVNVNAARFTAVLHPTFNALVYFYAKDDQQVYYKTHALTGLNPQQSQAFPNSSQYIHDQSVVYYQDKKLQGLNAEQTQIMSGSNRFSQNLNLATDGHAYYLNEQPLPHFAEHKFWGTTPVDLTHLQLLGSQSSEPYPGNFSYLFADQQQIYAYDEFYQQLKVLYRFQQPVRLKVLADRHLTDGQHSYIITEKLYRTRGRSSGSTTHGFKISLIREKDQRIIAQYFARNPSAFRLSSLFDQVKTTPSQ
;
A
#
# COMPACT_ATOMS: atom_id res chain seq x y z
N MET A 1 -8.04 -53.19 49.80
CA MET A 1 -6.70 -52.83 50.32
C MET A 1 -5.65 -53.62 49.53
N ILE A 2 -5.04 -53.02 48.52
CA ILE A 2 -3.91 -53.62 47.81
C ILE A 2 -2.69 -53.44 48.72
N LYS A 3 -2.09 -54.55 49.20
CA LYS A 3 -0.81 -54.51 49.95
C LYS A 3 0.19 -53.70 49.12
N LYS A 4 0.57 -52.51 49.60
CA LYS A 4 1.55 -51.65 48.92
C LYS A 4 2.84 -52.44 48.80
N SER A 5 3.18 -52.82 47.57
CA SER A 5 4.48 -53.35 47.19
C SER A 5 5.57 -52.32 47.57
N SER A 6 6.79 -52.79 47.81
CA SER A 6 7.93 -51.91 48.08
C SER A 6 8.17 -50.98 46.88
N VAL A 7 8.46 -49.71 47.16
CA VAL A 7 8.80 -48.73 46.13
C VAL A 7 10.11 -49.16 45.46
N LEU A 8 10.10 -49.36 44.14
CA LEU A 8 11.26 -49.81 43.38
C LEU A 8 12.24 -48.68 43.09
N ILE A 9 11.71 -47.50 42.79
CA ILE A 9 12.47 -46.26 42.59
C ILE A 9 11.51 -45.09 42.79
N GLN A 10 12.04 -43.98 43.31
CA GLN A 10 11.29 -42.73 43.42
C GLN A 10 12.16 -41.54 43.04
N VAL A 11 11.52 -40.50 42.50
CA VAL A 11 12.19 -39.26 42.13
C VAL A 11 11.24 -38.08 42.35
N THR A 12 11.74 -37.01 42.97
CA THR A 12 10.97 -35.79 43.23
C THR A 12 11.51 -34.66 42.36
N LEU A 13 10.64 -34.05 41.58
CA LEU A 13 11.03 -33.01 40.62
C LEU A 13 10.10 -31.82 40.66
N PRO A 14 10.62 -30.60 40.46
CA PRO A 14 9.79 -29.45 40.13
C PRO A 14 9.22 -29.66 38.74
N ILE A 15 7.90 -29.55 38.63
CA ILE A 15 7.16 -29.58 37.38
C ILE A 15 6.38 -28.27 37.19
N PHE A 16 6.10 -27.97 35.94
CA PHE A 16 5.15 -26.94 35.54
C PHE A 16 3.91 -27.63 34.96
N GLU A 17 2.86 -27.76 35.77
CA GLU A 17 1.60 -28.34 35.31
C GLU A 17 0.90 -27.35 34.38
N MET A 18 0.70 -27.73 33.12
CA MET A 18 0.03 -26.86 32.15
C MET A 18 -1.46 -27.21 32.08
N LYS A 19 -2.28 -26.46 32.82
CA LYS A 19 -3.73 -26.51 32.65
C LYS A 19 -4.11 -25.71 31.41
N VAL A 20 -4.77 -26.36 30.44
CA VAL A 20 -5.14 -25.74 29.15
C VAL A 20 -5.86 -24.40 29.36
N ALA A 21 -6.85 -24.33 30.26
CA ALA A 21 -7.57 -23.07 30.53
C ALA A 21 -6.65 -21.95 31.08
N SER A 22 -5.76 -22.28 32.02
CA SER A 22 -4.80 -21.33 32.59
C SER A 22 -3.79 -20.86 31.54
N PHE A 23 -3.31 -21.77 30.69
CA PHE A 23 -2.40 -21.45 29.59
C PHE A 23 -3.06 -20.58 28.52
N THR A 24 -4.30 -20.89 28.12
CA THR A 24 -5.06 -20.08 27.15
C THR A 24 -5.32 -18.68 27.68
N LEU A 25 -5.70 -18.54 28.96
CA LEU A 25 -5.88 -17.23 29.59
C LEU A 25 -4.56 -16.45 29.62
N PHE A 26 -3.45 -17.13 29.88
CA PHE A 26 -2.12 -16.53 29.87
C PHE A 26 -1.70 -16.05 28.47
N LEU A 27 -1.96 -16.85 27.43
CA LEU A 27 -1.72 -16.47 26.04
C LEU A 27 -2.58 -15.27 25.64
N LEU A 28 -3.84 -15.24 26.05
CA LEU A 28 -4.75 -14.13 25.78
C LEU A 28 -4.28 -12.86 26.48
N MET A 29 -3.77 -12.95 27.71
CA MET A 29 -3.17 -11.81 28.40
C MET A 29 -1.90 -11.30 27.68
N ILE A 30 -1.04 -12.18 27.18
CA ILE A 30 0.14 -11.80 26.37
C ILE A 30 -0.31 -11.04 25.12
N ILE A 31 -1.28 -11.60 24.37
CA ILE A 31 -1.80 -10.98 23.15
C ILE A 31 -2.43 -9.63 23.45
N LEU A 32 -3.29 -9.54 24.47
CA LEU A 32 -3.97 -8.30 24.84
C LEU A 32 -2.96 -7.22 25.29
N THR A 33 -2.00 -7.59 26.12
CA THR A 33 -0.92 -6.68 26.55
C THR A 33 -0.13 -6.20 25.33
N TRP A 34 0.25 -7.11 24.43
CA TRP A 34 0.99 -6.76 23.21
C TRP A 34 0.19 -5.80 22.30
N VAL A 35 -1.09 -6.08 22.06
CA VAL A 35 -1.98 -5.21 21.25
C VAL A 35 -2.10 -3.81 21.86
N VAL A 36 -2.27 -3.72 23.18
CA VAL A 36 -2.36 -2.42 23.88
C VAL A 36 -1.05 -1.63 23.73
N PHE A 37 0.11 -2.25 23.94
CA PHE A 37 1.39 -1.57 23.77
C PHE A 37 1.67 -1.18 22.32
N ILE A 38 1.28 -2.02 21.34
CA ILE A 38 1.36 -1.66 19.92
C ILE A 38 0.53 -0.44 19.63
N TYR A 39 -0.71 -0.39 20.13
CA TYR A 39 -1.58 0.75 19.87
C TYR A 39 -0.92 2.06 20.32
N PHE A 40 -0.38 2.11 21.54
CA PHE A 40 0.31 3.30 22.05
C PHE A 40 1.60 3.65 21.27
N ILE A 41 2.39 2.63 20.88
CA ILE A 41 3.65 2.87 20.16
C ILE A 41 3.40 3.23 18.70
N TYR A 42 2.45 2.57 18.04
CA TYR A 42 2.08 2.83 16.66
C TYR A 42 1.59 4.26 16.52
N ASP A 43 0.68 4.71 17.39
CA ASP A 43 0.15 6.07 17.40
C ASP A 43 1.26 7.12 17.63
N SER A 44 2.13 6.88 18.61
CA SER A 44 3.28 7.75 18.88
C SER A 44 4.30 7.76 17.72
N SER A 45 4.54 6.62 17.08
CA SER A 45 5.55 6.49 16.04
C SER A 45 5.14 7.12 14.72
N LEU A 46 3.85 7.07 14.38
CA LEU A 46 3.31 7.66 13.16
C LEU A 46 3.36 9.19 13.22
N TYR A 47 3.17 9.75 14.41
CA TYR A 47 3.24 11.19 14.62
C TYR A 47 4.66 11.75 14.50
N TYR A 48 5.68 11.07 15.05
CA TYR A 48 7.04 11.60 15.12
C TYR A 48 8.02 11.06 14.07
N PHE A 49 7.98 9.77 13.68
CA PHE A 49 9.03 9.17 12.84
C PHE A 49 8.75 9.24 11.34
N TYR A 50 7.47 9.29 10.94
CA TYR A 50 7.08 9.40 9.53
C TYR A 50 7.52 10.71 8.88
N GLN A 51 7.73 11.76 9.69
CA GLN A 51 8.22 13.07 9.22
C GLN A 51 9.67 13.04 8.73
N PHE A 52 10.47 12.04 9.15
CA PHE A 52 11.91 12.03 8.87
C PHE A 52 12.33 10.95 7.87
N ILE A 53 11.82 9.71 7.98
CA ILE A 53 12.24 8.60 7.09
C ILE A 53 11.12 7.54 6.91
N PRO A 54 10.19 7.70 5.95
CA PRO A 54 8.99 6.86 5.85
C PRO A 54 9.26 5.37 5.56
N PHE A 55 10.31 5.06 4.78
CA PHE A 55 10.65 3.66 4.44
C PHE A 55 11.31 2.91 5.61
N PHE A 56 12.15 3.58 6.41
CA PHE A 56 12.78 2.98 7.59
C PHE A 56 11.86 2.95 8.80
N ALA A 57 10.93 3.90 8.93
CA ALA A 57 9.97 3.96 10.04
C ALA A 57 9.13 2.69 10.12
N GLN A 58 8.69 2.12 8.99
CA GLN A 58 7.94 0.87 8.98
C GLN A 58 8.77 -0.33 9.45
N LEU A 59 9.99 -0.49 8.94
CA LEU A 59 10.91 -1.57 9.35
C LEU A 59 11.29 -1.47 10.83
N PHE A 60 11.57 -0.25 11.30
CA PHE A 60 11.87 0.02 12.69
C PHE A 60 10.69 -0.27 13.61
N ASN A 61 9.47 0.14 13.23
CA ASN A 61 8.26 -0.18 13.97
C ASN A 61 8.03 -1.69 14.06
N ILE A 62 8.19 -2.42 12.95
CA ILE A 62 8.09 -3.89 12.95
C ILE A 62 9.12 -4.48 13.92
N ALA A 63 10.38 -4.06 13.84
CA ALA A 63 11.44 -4.55 14.73
C ALA A 63 11.12 -4.28 16.21
N LEU A 64 10.59 -3.10 16.52
CA LEU A 64 10.21 -2.71 17.88
C LEU A 64 9.00 -3.51 18.39
N MET A 65 7.98 -3.75 17.54
CA MET A 65 6.84 -4.61 17.87
C MET A 65 7.27 -6.04 18.21
N PHE A 66 8.21 -6.60 17.45
CA PHE A 66 8.77 -7.93 17.71
C PHE A 66 9.62 -7.96 18.99
N GLY A 67 10.45 -6.95 19.23
CA GLY A 67 11.25 -6.82 20.45
C GLY A 67 10.36 -6.76 21.70
N LEU A 68 9.27 -5.99 21.63
CA LEU A 68 8.32 -5.86 22.72
C LEU A 68 7.53 -7.15 22.97
N LEU A 69 7.16 -7.88 21.91
CA LEU A 69 6.56 -9.22 22.05
C LEU A 69 7.48 -10.15 22.85
N LEU A 70 8.77 -10.20 22.49
CA LEU A 70 9.75 -11.05 23.18
C LEU A 70 9.86 -10.70 24.67
N ALA A 71 9.91 -9.41 25.00
CA ALA A 71 9.97 -8.94 26.39
C ALA A 71 8.71 -9.29 27.19
N ILE A 72 7.52 -9.07 26.62
CA ILE A 72 6.25 -9.45 27.24
C ILE A 72 6.23 -10.96 27.48
N VAL A 73 6.53 -11.76 26.46
CA VAL A 73 6.44 -13.21 26.59
C VAL A 73 7.48 -13.73 27.60
N TYR A 74 8.66 -13.11 27.69
CA TYR A 74 9.65 -13.43 28.73
C TYR A 74 9.12 -13.13 30.14
N LEU A 75 8.55 -11.94 30.37
CA LEU A 75 8.02 -11.54 31.67
C LEU A 75 6.86 -12.43 32.11
N TYR A 76 5.95 -12.71 31.17
CA TYR A 76 4.87 -13.67 31.39
C TYR A 76 5.45 -15.07 31.65
N ASN A 77 6.47 -15.53 30.93
CA ASN A 77 7.10 -16.82 31.25
C ASN A 77 7.65 -16.88 32.70
N GLN A 78 8.22 -15.81 33.22
CA GLN A 78 8.68 -15.75 34.63
C GLN A 78 7.52 -15.82 35.62
N LEU A 79 6.43 -15.08 35.36
CA LEU A 79 5.22 -15.15 36.18
C LEU A 79 4.62 -16.57 36.16
N TYR A 80 4.55 -17.18 34.99
CA TYR A 80 4.07 -18.55 34.83
C TYR A 80 4.88 -19.54 35.67
N GLN A 81 6.21 -19.47 35.59
CA GLN A 81 7.08 -20.32 36.39
C GLN A 81 6.90 -20.08 37.89
N LYS A 82 6.72 -18.82 38.33
CA LYS A 82 6.52 -18.49 39.74
C LYS A 82 5.22 -19.06 40.32
N TYR A 83 4.11 -18.99 39.58
CA TYR A 83 2.80 -19.39 40.08
C TYR A 83 2.45 -20.86 39.86
N PHE A 84 3.03 -21.51 38.84
CA PHE A 84 2.68 -22.89 38.45
C PHE A 84 3.76 -23.94 38.75
N ARG A 85 4.91 -23.54 39.33
CA ARG A 85 5.93 -24.49 39.80
C ARG A 85 5.43 -25.26 41.01
N ARG A 86 5.42 -26.59 40.93
CA ARG A 86 5.10 -27.50 42.04
C ARG A 86 6.03 -28.70 42.02
N SER A 87 6.27 -29.31 43.18
CA SER A 87 7.08 -30.53 43.26
C SER A 87 6.18 -31.76 43.22
N ILE A 88 6.43 -32.67 42.29
CA ILE A 88 5.76 -33.98 42.24
C ILE A 88 6.78 -35.08 42.51
N THR A 89 6.38 -36.06 43.31
CA THR A 89 7.13 -37.29 43.55
C THR A 89 6.56 -38.41 42.71
N PHE A 90 7.36 -38.91 41.76
CA PHE A 90 7.05 -40.09 40.98
C PHE A 90 7.55 -41.32 41.75
N LYS A 91 6.67 -42.28 42.01
CA LYS A 91 7.01 -43.55 42.67
C LYS A 91 6.65 -44.71 41.76
N LEU A 92 7.62 -45.58 41.49
CA LEU A 92 7.43 -46.75 40.65
C LEU A 92 7.24 -47.99 41.53
N TYR A 93 6.19 -48.74 41.24
CA TYR A 93 5.84 -50.01 41.86
C TYR A 93 5.81 -51.10 40.80
N GLN A 94 5.83 -52.36 41.23
CA GLN A 94 5.71 -53.48 40.29
C GLN A 94 4.35 -53.50 39.59
N GLN A 95 3.31 -53.02 40.29
CA GLN A 95 1.92 -52.99 39.82
C GLN A 95 1.56 -51.71 39.04
N GLY A 96 2.43 -50.69 39.03
CA GLY A 96 2.11 -49.42 38.37
C GLY A 96 2.93 -48.25 38.87
N LEU A 97 2.40 -47.04 38.70
CA LEU A 97 3.04 -45.77 39.02
C LEU A 97 2.15 -44.99 40.00
N ALA A 98 2.73 -44.42 41.06
CA ALA A 98 2.07 -43.37 41.83
C ALA A 98 2.68 -41.99 41.57
N LEU A 99 1.81 -40.99 41.61
CA LEU A 99 2.16 -39.57 41.58
C LEU A 99 1.68 -38.95 42.88
N ASP A 100 2.63 -38.51 43.69
CA ASP A 100 2.36 -37.82 44.96
C ASP A 100 2.67 -36.33 44.78
N ASP A 101 1.63 -35.51 44.90
CA ASP A 101 1.72 -34.05 45.09
C ASP A 101 1.42 -33.73 46.56
N ALA A 102 1.72 -32.52 47.03
CA ALA A 102 1.49 -32.04 48.38
C ALA A 102 0.02 -32.17 48.86
N LYS A 103 -0.94 -32.34 47.93
CA LYS A 103 -2.38 -32.42 48.23
C LYS A 103 -3.04 -33.77 47.87
N GLN A 104 -2.45 -34.56 46.98
CA GLN A 104 -3.09 -35.75 46.42
C GLN A 104 -2.07 -36.80 45.99
N SER A 105 -2.42 -38.08 46.20
CA SER A 105 -1.67 -39.24 45.70
C SER A 105 -2.56 -40.00 44.72
N VAL A 106 -2.13 -40.10 43.47
CA VAL A 106 -2.87 -40.78 42.40
C VAL A 106 -2.06 -42.00 41.95
N PHE A 107 -2.68 -43.17 41.97
CA PHE A 107 -2.04 -44.42 41.53
C PHE A 107 -2.61 -44.86 40.18
N PHE A 108 -1.73 -45.14 39.23
CA PHE A 108 -2.05 -45.65 37.90
C PHE A 108 -1.58 -47.09 37.79
N ASN A 109 -2.52 -48.02 37.69
CA ASN A 109 -2.22 -49.41 37.38
C ASN A 109 -1.81 -49.53 35.90
N TRP A 110 -0.96 -50.50 35.56
CA TRP A 110 -0.56 -50.76 34.17
C TRP A 110 -1.77 -50.97 33.24
N GLN A 111 -2.84 -51.59 33.74
CA GLN A 111 -4.08 -51.86 32.98
C GLN A 111 -4.92 -50.60 32.70
N ASP A 112 -4.78 -49.56 33.54
CA ASP A 112 -5.53 -48.31 33.42
C ASP A 112 -4.83 -47.31 32.49
N LEU A 113 -3.55 -47.53 32.19
CA LEU A 113 -2.77 -46.68 31.31
C LEU A 113 -3.13 -46.97 29.84
N ILE A 114 -3.21 -45.91 29.05
CA ILE A 114 -3.36 -45.96 27.59
C ILE A 114 -2.00 -45.69 26.94
N GLN A 115 -1.31 -44.64 27.42
CA GLN A 115 -0.03 -44.20 26.88
C GLN A 115 0.81 -43.47 27.93
N ILE A 116 2.10 -43.77 27.95
CA ILE A 116 3.13 -42.95 28.59
C ILE A 116 3.99 -42.37 27.49
N GLN A 117 4.29 -41.07 27.54
CA GLN A 117 5.13 -40.41 26.55
C GLN A 117 6.21 -39.59 27.22
N LEU A 118 7.43 -39.72 26.70
CA LEU A 118 8.59 -38.92 27.04
C LEU A 118 9.02 -38.10 25.82
N ARG A 119 9.25 -36.81 26.00
CA ARG A 119 9.92 -35.96 25.00
C ARG A 119 11.29 -35.58 25.52
N GLN A 120 12.31 -35.84 24.72
CA GLN A 120 13.70 -35.55 24.98
C GLN A 120 14.28 -34.67 23.86
N GLN A 121 15.19 -33.76 24.20
CA GLN A 121 15.96 -32.96 23.24
C GLN A 121 17.43 -32.97 23.66
N GLN A 122 18.35 -33.43 22.80
CA GLN A 122 19.80 -33.45 23.07
C GLN A 122 20.18 -33.95 24.49
N ALA A 123 19.63 -35.11 24.88
CA ALA A 123 19.80 -35.74 26.22
C ALA A 123 19.07 -35.09 27.41
N GLN A 124 18.33 -33.99 27.21
CA GLN A 124 17.47 -33.40 28.24
C GLN A 124 16.02 -33.88 28.13
N ILE A 125 15.42 -34.25 29.26
CA ILE A 125 14.00 -34.62 29.32
C ILE A 125 13.17 -33.35 29.43
N HIS A 126 12.40 -33.05 28.38
CA HIS A 126 11.62 -31.83 28.28
C HIS A 126 10.23 -31.97 28.92
N SER A 127 9.54 -33.08 28.60
CA SER A 127 8.21 -33.35 29.15
C SER A 127 7.93 -34.83 29.28
N PHE A 128 7.11 -35.16 30.26
CA PHE A 128 6.54 -36.48 30.50
C PHE A 128 5.02 -36.37 30.52
N SER A 129 4.31 -37.31 29.91
CA SER A 129 2.85 -37.30 29.91
C SER A 129 2.27 -38.68 30.07
N LEU A 130 1.15 -38.73 30.80
CA LEU A 130 0.38 -39.92 31.06
C LEU A 130 -1.02 -39.76 30.49
N LEU A 131 -1.50 -40.83 29.87
CA LEU A 131 -2.86 -40.97 29.37
C LEU A 131 -3.46 -42.23 30.01
N SER A 132 -4.61 -42.10 30.65
CA SER A 132 -5.30 -43.19 31.36
C SER A 132 -6.77 -43.27 30.98
N LYS A 133 -7.36 -44.43 31.23
CA LYS A 133 -8.80 -44.71 31.06
C LYS A 133 -9.64 -44.10 32.19
N THR A 134 -9.05 -43.95 33.37
CA THR A 134 -9.70 -43.42 34.58
C THR A 134 -9.20 -42.01 34.89
N ALA A 135 -10.01 -41.24 35.61
CA ALA A 135 -9.64 -39.88 36.00
C ALA A 135 -8.43 -39.90 36.96
N PRO A 136 -7.41 -39.05 36.74
CA PRO A 136 -7.33 -38.01 35.72
C PRO A 136 -6.86 -38.55 34.35
N TYR A 137 -7.68 -38.36 33.31
CA TYR A 137 -7.51 -38.96 31.97
C TYR A 137 -6.19 -38.63 31.26
N ARG A 138 -5.67 -37.41 31.46
CA ARG A 138 -4.48 -36.94 30.75
C ARG A 138 -3.72 -35.98 31.64
N GLN A 139 -2.44 -36.26 31.85
CA GLN A 139 -1.55 -35.43 32.66
C GLN A 139 -0.29 -35.09 31.89
N TYR A 140 0.08 -33.81 31.90
CA TYR A 140 1.28 -33.29 31.26
C TYR A 140 2.20 -32.69 32.31
N PHE A 141 3.44 -33.14 32.29
CA PHE A 141 4.49 -32.73 33.19
C PHE A 141 5.61 -32.11 32.35
N TYR A 142 5.76 -30.79 32.43
CA TYR A 142 6.87 -30.09 31.81
C TYR A 142 7.96 -29.86 32.85
N PHE A 143 9.17 -30.30 32.55
CA PHE A 143 10.33 -30.12 33.44
C PHE A 143 11.06 -28.81 33.14
N ASN A 144 10.86 -28.28 31.93
CA ASN A 144 11.38 -27.00 31.49
C ASN A 144 10.23 -26.02 31.19
N SER A 145 10.58 -24.73 31.10
CA SER A 145 9.65 -23.70 30.64
C SER A 145 9.21 -23.95 29.20
N TRP A 146 7.95 -23.59 28.91
CA TRP A 146 7.33 -23.64 27.57
C TRP A 146 8.00 -22.73 26.53
N MET A 147 8.84 -21.78 26.95
CA MET A 147 9.44 -20.75 26.09
C MET A 147 10.97 -20.84 26.00
N TRP A 148 11.65 -21.22 27.08
CA TRP A 148 13.12 -21.30 27.12
C TRP A 148 13.54 -22.62 27.81
N PRO A 149 14.24 -23.53 27.13
CA PRO A 149 14.82 -24.68 27.79
C PRO A 149 15.87 -24.19 28.79
N GLY A 150 15.62 -24.42 30.09
CA GLY A 150 16.59 -24.12 31.13
C GLY A 150 17.86 -24.95 30.96
N THR A 151 19.00 -24.42 31.37
CA THR A 151 20.27 -25.13 31.41
C THR A 151 20.19 -26.37 32.30
N LEU A 152 20.90 -27.45 31.90
CA LEU A 152 20.94 -28.76 32.56
C LEU A 152 21.01 -28.66 34.08
N THR A 153 19.88 -28.89 34.76
CA THR A 153 19.87 -29.12 36.20
C THR A 153 20.16 -30.60 36.48
N GLN A 154 20.92 -30.85 37.54
CA GLN A 154 21.31 -32.19 38.05
C GLN A 154 20.11 -33.14 38.23
N GLN A 155 18.92 -32.57 38.45
CA GLN A 155 17.63 -33.25 38.59
C GLN A 155 17.19 -34.09 37.37
N HIS A 156 17.69 -33.79 36.15
CA HIS A 156 17.38 -34.59 34.95
C HIS A 156 18.03 -35.98 34.95
N GLY A 157 19.17 -36.16 35.62
CA GLY A 157 19.86 -37.45 35.72
C GLY A 157 19.08 -38.46 36.55
N ASP A 158 18.48 -38.00 37.66
CA ASP A 158 17.66 -38.85 38.54
C ASP A 158 16.39 -39.32 37.84
N PHE A 159 15.74 -38.43 37.07
CA PHE A 159 14.56 -38.82 36.27
C PHE A 159 14.91 -39.77 35.13
N PHE A 160 16.10 -39.64 34.52
CA PHE A 160 16.54 -40.59 33.50
C PHE A 160 16.72 -42.00 34.07
N THR A 161 17.25 -42.10 35.29
CA THR A 161 17.35 -43.37 36.03
C THR A 161 15.95 -43.95 36.31
N PHE A 162 15.02 -43.11 36.74
CA PHE A 162 13.62 -43.46 36.90
C PHE A 162 12.99 -43.96 35.59
N TRP A 163 13.17 -43.23 34.49
CA TRP A 163 12.64 -43.59 33.17
C TRP A 163 13.16 -44.94 32.67
N LYS A 164 14.47 -45.20 32.79
CA LYS A 164 15.06 -46.50 32.40
C LYS A 164 14.44 -47.66 33.18
N LYS A 165 14.17 -47.47 34.47
CA LYS A 165 13.50 -48.51 35.29
C LYS A 165 12.04 -48.71 34.88
N LEU A 166 11.33 -47.60 34.61
CA LEU A 166 9.96 -47.63 34.10
C LEU A 166 9.88 -48.36 32.75
N GLU A 167 10.79 -48.07 31.82
CA GLU A 167 10.87 -48.71 30.51
C GLU A 167 11.15 -50.23 30.63
N SER A 168 12.00 -50.62 31.57
CA SER A 168 12.25 -52.04 31.89
C SER A 168 11.00 -52.75 32.39
N LEU A 169 10.22 -52.13 33.28
CA LEU A 169 8.96 -52.72 33.79
C LEU A 169 7.87 -52.74 32.71
N ALA A 170 7.78 -51.67 31.91
CA ALA A 170 6.85 -51.60 30.78
C ALA A 170 7.10 -52.73 29.77
N LYS A 171 8.37 -53.06 29.52
CA LYS A 171 8.76 -54.23 28.70
C LYS A 171 8.31 -55.56 29.32
N GLN A 172 8.41 -55.71 30.65
CA GLN A 172 7.91 -56.91 31.35
C GLN A 172 6.38 -57.03 31.27
N GLN A 173 5.67 -55.90 31.25
CA GLN A 173 4.21 -55.82 31.09
C GLN A 173 3.75 -55.81 29.63
N GLN A 174 4.64 -56.09 28.67
CA GLN A 174 4.36 -56.15 27.23
C GLN A 174 3.81 -54.85 26.61
N LEU A 175 4.13 -53.67 27.18
CA LEU A 175 3.78 -52.39 26.56
C LEU A 175 4.57 -52.19 25.26
N GLN A 176 3.90 -51.69 24.22
CA GLN A 176 4.54 -51.41 22.93
C GLN A 176 5.35 -50.12 22.99
N ARG A 177 6.65 -50.21 22.68
CA ARG A 177 7.54 -49.05 22.60
C ARG A 177 7.66 -48.55 21.15
N ILE A 178 7.36 -47.26 20.94
CA ILE A 178 7.56 -46.57 19.66
C ILE A 178 8.46 -45.36 19.88
N SER A 179 9.52 -45.20 19.08
CA SER A 179 10.41 -44.03 19.13
C SER A 179 10.50 -43.34 17.77
N ASN A 180 10.19 -42.05 17.72
CA ASN A 180 10.17 -41.26 16.49
C ASN A 180 11.52 -40.56 16.19
N THR A 181 12.64 -41.23 16.45
CA THR A 181 14.01 -40.70 16.29
C THR A 181 14.34 -40.32 14.82
N GLY A 182 13.63 -40.90 13.84
CA GLY A 182 13.90 -40.69 12.40
C GLY A 182 13.19 -39.48 11.76
N MET A 183 12.05 -39.04 12.29
CA MET A 183 11.18 -38.04 11.62
C MET A 183 11.63 -36.58 11.84
N TYR A 184 12.49 -36.33 12.83
CA TYR A 184 12.84 -34.98 13.30
C TYR A 184 14.37 -34.75 13.40
N LYS A 185 15.16 -35.35 12.51
CA LYS A 185 16.64 -35.25 12.52
C LYS A 185 17.18 -33.81 12.56
N LYS A 186 16.46 -32.82 12.02
CA LYS A 186 16.87 -31.41 12.06
C LYS A 186 16.67 -30.73 13.41
N THR A 187 15.69 -31.15 14.22
CA THR A 187 15.37 -30.49 15.50
C THR A 187 15.96 -31.19 16.72
N HIS A 188 16.55 -32.39 16.56
CA HIS A 188 17.15 -33.18 17.65
C HIS A 188 16.17 -33.48 18.80
N ILE A 189 14.88 -33.65 18.47
CA ILE A 189 13.81 -33.98 19.43
C ILE A 189 13.45 -35.45 19.25
N ASP A 190 13.64 -36.22 20.32
CA ASP A 190 13.24 -37.62 20.41
C ASP A 190 11.95 -37.74 21.22
N ILE A 191 10.93 -38.38 20.64
CA ILE A 191 9.67 -38.68 21.33
C ILE A 191 9.55 -40.19 21.45
N ILE A 192 9.46 -40.66 22.70
CA ILE A 192 9.31 -42.07 23.04
C ILE A 192 7.91 -42.27 23.60
N HIS A 193 7.18 -43.25 23.05
CA HIS A 193 5.86 -43.64 23.48
C HIS A 193 5.91 -45.08 24.00
N LEU A 194 5.33 -45.31 25.17
CA LEU A 194 5.00 -46.62 25.71
C LEU A 194 3.47 -46.74 25.67
N ILE A 195 2.97 -47.63 24.83
CA ILE A 195 1.55 -47.79 24.57
C ILE A 195 1.06 -49.03 25.29
N ALA A 196 0.06 -48.86 26.13
CA ALA A 196 -0.61 -49.93 26.87
C ALA A 196 -1.93 -50.33 26.21
N ASP A 197 -2.62 -49.42 25.50
CA ASP A 197 -3.85 -49.71 24.77
C ASP A 197 -3.92 -48.92 23.45
N GLN A 198 -3.64 -49.61 22.34
CA GLN A 198 -3.63 -49.02 21.00
C GLN A 198 -5.05 -48.62 20.52
N GLN A 199 -6.07 -49.43 20.81
CA GLN A 199 -7.45 -49.14 20.39
C GLN A 199 -8.03 -47.91 21.09
N ALA A 200 -7.78 -47.77 22.39
CA ALA A 200 -8.20 -46.60 23.15
C ALA A 200 -7.49 -45.33 22.65
N LEU A 201 -6.19 -45.43 22.32
CA LEU A 201 -5.42 -44.32 21.76
C LEU A 201 -5.97 -43.86 20.39
N ASP A 202 -6.23 -44.78 19.47
CA ASP A 202 -6.75 -44.46 18.13
C ASP A 202 -8.15 -43.83 18.19
N THR A 203 -8.99 -44.26 19.15
CA THR A 203 -10.33 -43.69 19.35
C THR A 203 -10.25 -42.25 19.85
N LEU A 204 -9.34 -41.97 20.79
CA LEU A 204 -9.11 -40.61 21.30
C LEU A 204 -8.53 -39.69 20.22
N GLN A 205 -7.55 -40.16 19.45
CA GLN A 205 -6.96 -39.37 18.36
C GLN A 205 -7.97 -39.05 17.26
N ARG A 206 -8.84 -40.00 16.88
CA ARG A 206 -9.92 -39.75 15.92
C ARG A 206 -10.88 -38.68 16.40
N LYS A 207 -11.32 -38.73 17.67
CA LYS A 207 -12.18 -37.68 18.25
C LYS A 207 -11.50 -36.30 18.21
N GLN A 208 -10.20 -36.23 18.56
CA GLN A 208 -9.45 -34.97 18.52
C GLN A 208 -9.32 -34.40 17.10
N LYS A 209 -9.05 -35.24 16.10
CA LYS A 209 -9.00 -34.81 14.69
C LYS A 209 -10.34 -34.22 14.24
N TRP A 210 -11.46 -34.87 14.55
CA TRP A 210 -12.79 -34.36 14.19
C TRP A 210 -13.12 -33.03 14.86
N ILE A 211 -12.77 -32.85 16.14
CA ILE A 211 -12.95 -31.57 16.84
C ILE A 211 -12.11 -30.47 16.19
N ALA A 212 -10.84 -30.75 15.85
CA ALA A 212 -9.97 -29.79 15.19
C ALA A 212 -10.49 -29.39 13.80
N ILE A 213 -10.94 -30.35 12.99
CA ILE A 213 -11.55 -30.08 11.68
C ILE A 213 -12.80 -29.21 11.83
N ALA A 214 -13.69 -29.55 12.77
CA ALA A 214 -14.89 -28.76 13.03
C ALA A 214 -14.57 -27.31 13.44
N PHE A 215 -13.54 -27.12 14.27
CA PHE A 215 -13.10 -25.78 14.69
C PHE A 215 -12.52 -24.96 13.51
N ILE A 216 -11.69 -25.57 12.67
CA ILE A 216 -11.14 -24.93 11.46
C ILE A 216 -12.26 -24.51 10.51
N LEU A 217 -13.23 -25.40 10.26
CA LEU A 217 -14.39 -25.10 9.43
C LEU A 217 -15.23 -23.96 10.01
N GLY A 218 -15.43 -23.93 11.33
CA GLY A 218 -16.11 -22.84 12.02
C GLY A 218 -15.41 -21.49 11.81
N ILE A 219 -14.09 -21.44 11.94
CA ILE A 219 -13.30 -20.22 11.69
C ILE A 219 -13.41 -19.78 10.23
N LEU A 220 -13.25 -20.70 9.28
CA LEU A 220 -13.34 -20.40 7.85
C LEU A 220 -14.73 -19.86 7.47
N MET A 221 -15.79 -20.47 8.00
CA MET A 221 -17.16 -20.01 7.76
C MET A 221 -17.39 -18.62 8.36
N SER A 222 -16.93 -18.37 9.58
CA SER A 222 -17.02 -17.05 10.22
C SER A 222 -16.25 -15.98 9.43
N PHE A 223 -15.03 -16.28 8.99
CA PHE A 223 -14.23 -15.36 8.18
C PHE A 223 -14.89 -15.09 6.82
N SER A 224 -15.41 -16.12 6.15
CA SER A 224 -16.14 -15.97 4.89
C SER A 224 -17.37 -15.07 5.03
N LEU A 225 -18.17 -15.27 6.09
CA LEU A 225 -19.34 -14.43 6.39
C LEU A 225 -18.93 -12.97 6.69
N PHE A 226 -17.83 -12.77 7.42
CA PHE A 226 -17.31 -11.43 7.69
C PHE A 226 -16.86 -10.71 6.41
N ILE A 227 -16.12 -11.40 5.52
CA ILE A 227 -15.72 -10.83 4.23
C ILE A 227 -16.94 -10.55 3.35
N ALA A 228 -17.93 -11.46 3.30
CA ALA A 228 -19.16 -11.25 2.56
C ALA A 228 -19.92 -10.00 3.06
N TYR A 229 -19.98 -9.79 4.37
CA TYR A 229 -20.56 -8.59 4.97
C TYR A 229 -19.82 -7.30 4.56
N LEU A 230 -18.48 -7.29 4.63
CA LEU A 230 -17.68 -6.14 4.20
C LEU A 230 -17.82 -5.83 2.70
N LEU A 231 -17.93 -6.88 1.88
CA LEU A 231 -18.13 -6.72 0.44
C LEU A 231 -19.54 -6.24 0.12
N TRP A 232 -20.56 -6.74 0.82
CA TRP A 232 -21.95 -6.31 0.64
C TRP A 232 -22.12 -4.81 0.90
N ASP A 233 -21.52 -4.29 1.97
CA ASP A 233 -21.51 -2.85 2.27
C ASP A 233 -20.83 -2.02 1.18
N LYS A 234 -19.73 -2.52 0.61
CA LYS A 234 -19.02 -1.86 -0.50
C LYS A 234 -19.75 -1.92 -1.85
N PHE A 235 -20.52 -2.97 -2.12
CA PHE A 235 -21.22 -3.14 -3.40
C PHE A 235 -22.62 -2.52 -3.42
N ASN A 236 -23.22 -2.28 -2.25
CA ASN A 236 -24.49 -1.55 -2.15
C ASN A 236 -24.24 -0.05 -2.07
N ASP A 237 -23.67 0.52 -3.13
CA ASP A 237 -23.35 1.96 -3.24
C ASP A 237 -24.60 2.84 -3.40
N GLY A 238 -25.79 2.25 -3.49
CA GLY A 238 -27.07 2.94 -3.69
C GLY A 238 -27.36 3.25 -5.16
N SER A 239 -26.52 2.80 -6.10
CA SER A 239 -26.76 2.95 -7.52
C SER A 239 -27.84 2.00 -8.03
N VAL A 240 -28.57 2.43 -9.04
CA VAL A 240 -29.69 1.71 -9.66
C VAL A 240 -29.31 1.37 -11.09
N LYS A 241 -29.60 0.13 -11.51
CA LYS A 241 -29.45 -0.29 -12.90
C LYS A 241 -30.72 0.04 -13.66
N LEU A 242 -30.65 1.04 -14.53
CA LEU A 242 -31.78 1.43 -15.38
C LEU A 242 -31.75 0.70 -16.73
N PRO A 243 -32.92 0.34 -17.29
CA PRO A 243 -33.00 -0.19 -18.65
C PRO A 243 -32.78 0.93 -19.67
N HIS A 244 -31.57 1.00 -20.24
CA HIS A 244 -31.14 2.07 -21.17
C HIS A 244 -32.07 2.33 -22.37
N GLN A 245 -32.88 1.35 -22.78
CA GLN A 245 -33.82 1.50 -23.91
C GLN A 245 -35.12 2.22 -23.54
N GLN A 246 -35.43 2.39 -22.26
CA GLN A 246 -36.69 2.97 -21.76
C GLN A 246 -36.48 4.27 -20.96
N THR A 247 -35.22 4.69 -20.77
CA THR A 247 -34.85 5.94 -20.12
C THR A 247 -34.90 7.10 -21.11
N GLN A 248 -35.36 8.26 -20.65
CA GLN A 248 -35.33 9.51 -21.43
C GLN A 248 -34.31 10.46 -20.82
N SER A 249 -33.31 10.89 -21.59
CA SER A 249 -32.33 11.88 -21.12
C SER A 249 -32.92 13.29 -21.12
N ILE A 250 -32.53 14.09 -20.13
CA ILE A 250 -32.85 15.52 -20.07
C ILE A 250 -31.73 16.28 -20.77
N SER A 251 -32.06 16.89 -21.91
CA SER A 251 -31.09 17.53 -22.82
C SER A 251 -30.13 18.48 -22.11
N GLY A 252 -28.83 18.32 -22.39
CA GLY A 252 -27.76 19.15 -21.83
C GLY A 252 -27.47 18.88 -20.35
N THR A 253 -27.99 17.81 -19.76
CA THR A 253 -27.75 17.43 -18.36
C THR A 253 -27.41 15.95 -18.21
N ASN A 254 -26.88 15.56 -17.05
CA ASN A 254 -26.68 14.16 -16.67
C ASN A 254 -27.93 13.49 -16.06
N PHE A 255 -29.08 14.20 -16.06
CA PHE A 255 -30.32 13.66 -15.54
C PHE A 255 -31.07 12.84 -16.60
N GLU A 256 -31.71 11.77 -16.14
CA GLU A 256 -32.55 10.90 -16.95
C GLU A 256 -33.87 10.66 -16.21
N THR A 257 -34.91 10.32 -16.96
CA THR A 257 -36.23 10.00 -16.40
C THR A 257 -36.63 8.57 -16.74
N TYR A 258 -37.26 7.90 -15.78
CA TYR A 258 -37.83 6.57 -15.94
C TYR A 258 -39.02 6.42 -14.99
N GLN A 259 -40.16 5.94 -15.50
CA GLN A 259 -41.39 5.72 -14.70
C GLN A 259 -41.80 6.93 -13.84
N ASN A 260 -41.77 8.14 -14.42
CA ASN A 260 -42.07 9.42 -13.76
C ASN A 260 -41.16 9.75 -12.55
N GLN A 261 -39.97 9.15 -12.48
CA GLN A 261 -38.93 9.47 -11.51
C GLN A 261 -37.72 10.06 -12.22
N VAL A 262 -36.93 10.82 -11.48
CA VAL A 262 -35.70 11.46 -11.97
C VAL A 262 -34.49 10.74 -11.40
N TYR A 263 -33.50 10.50 -12.26
CA TYR A 263 -32.25 9.86 -11.92
C TYR A 263 -31.09 10.73 -12.39
N ILE A 264 -29.95 10.64 -11.70
CA ILE A 264 -28.71 11.33 -12.07
C ILE A 264 -27.62 10.30 -12.30
N PHE A 265 -26.97 10.35 -13.46
CA PHE A 265 -25.75 9.59 -13.71
C PHE A 265 -24.54 10.32 -13.13
N LYS A 266 -23.89 9.72 -12.14
CA LYS A 266 -22.66 10.20 -11.53
C LYS A 266 -21.48 9.42 -12.09
N GLN A 267 -20.62 10.08 -12.88
CA GLN A 267 -19.49 9.43 -13.52
C GLN A 267 -18.61 8.69 -12.49
N GLY A 268 -18.38 7.40 -12.73
CA GLY A 268 -17.60 6.53 -11.84
C GLY A 268 -18.35 5.99 -10.61
N GLN A 269 -19.55 6.49 -10.31
CA GLN A 269 -20.39 6.04 -9.19
C GLN A 269 -21.69 5.34 -9.64
N GLY A 270 -22.13 5.56 -10.88
CA GLY A 270 -23.36 4.96 -11.42
C GLY A 270 -24.56 5.90 -11.32
N THR A 271 -25.77 5.33 -11.45
CA THR A 271 -27.01 6.10 -11.56
C THR A 271 -27.76 6.11 -10.24
N PHE A 272 -28.21 7.28 -9.78
CA PHE A 272 -28.87 7.45 -8.49
C PHE A 272 -30.26 8.05 -8.66
N LEU A 273 -31.22 7.57 -7.88
CA LEU A 273 -32.56 8.15 -7.80
C LEU A 273 -32.50 9.52 -7.10
N LEU A 274 -33.20 10.52 -7.65
CA LEU A 274 -33.55 11.73 -6.91
C LEU A 274 -34.82 11.45 -6.09
N PRO A 275 -34.72 11.34 -4.75
CA PRO A 275 -35.86 10.92 -3.93
C PRO A 275 -36.97 11.96 -3.98
N GLN A 276 -38.22 11.48 -4.11
CA GLN A 276 -39.44 12.29 -4.05
C GLN A 276 -39.58 13.37 -5.15
N VAL A 277 -38.81 13.26 -6.24
CA VAL A 277 -38.92 14.14 -7.41
C VAL A 277 -39.66 13.42 -8.55
N LYS A 278 -40.75 14.01 -9.02
CA LYS A 278 -41.47 13.54 -10.20
C LYS A 278 -40.90 14.16 -11.47
N ALA A 279 -40.83 13.38 -12.54
CA ALA A 279 -40.24 13.82 -13.81
C ALA A 279 -41.01 14.98 -14.45
N ASP A 280 -42.34 14.99 -14.34
CA ASP A 280 -43.23 16.07 -14.83
C ASP A 280 -43.05 17.41 -14.09
N GLN A 281 -42.42 17.40 -12.93
CA GLN A 281 -42.15 18.58 -12.09
C GLN A 281 -40.68 19.00 -12.10
N PHE A 282 -39.84 18.30 -12.85
CA PHE A 282 -38.41 18.52 -12.86
C PHE A 282 -37.95 19.19 -14.15
N THR A 283 -37.06 20.18 -14.01
CA THR A 283 -36.44 20.88 -15.13
C THR A 283 -34.93 20.78 -14.97
N GLY A 284 -34.25 20.17 -15.95
CA GLY A 284 -32.80 20.23 -16.04
C GLY A 284 -32.32 21.63 -16.38
N LEU A 285 -31.31 22.11 -15.67
CA LEU A 285 -30.66 23.40 -15.93
C LEU A 285 -29.38 23.17 -16.71
N ALA A 286 -29.49 23.27 -18.03
CA ALA A 286 -28.35 23.25 -18.94
C ALA A 286 -28.03 24.67 -19.41
N LEU A 287 -26.76 24.90 -19.76
CA LEU A 287 -26.30 26.20 -20.26
C LEU A 287 -26.66 26.31 -21.75
N SER A 288 -27.80 26.91 -22.11
CA SER A 288 -28.26 27.03 -23.50
C SER A 288 -27.73 28.30 -24.21
N ASN A 289 -27.17 28.10 -25.42
CA ASN A 289 -26.85 29.08 -26.47
C ASN A 289 -26.24 30.44 -26.05
N LEU A 290 -24.91 30.47 -25.91
CA LEU A 290 -24.11 31.69 -25.98
C LEU A 290 -23.35 31.72 -27.32
N PRO A 291 -23.29 32.84 -28.06
CA PRO A 291 -22.41 32.97 -29.22
C PRO A 291 -20.96 32.79 -28.77
N ASP A 292 -20.16 32.09 -29.57
CA ASP A 292 -18.70 31.98 -29.41
C ASP A 292 -18.18 31.14 -28.23
N ARG A 293 -18.77 29.97 -27.96
CA ARG A 293 -18.20 29.01 -26.98
C ARG A 293 -18.11 27.56 -27.46
N ALA A 294 -17.17 26.82 -26.87
CA ALA A 294 -17.13 25.36 -26.97
C ALA A 294 -18.33 24.71 -26.25
N PRO A 295 -18.91 23.62 -26.80
CA PRO A 295 -20.05 22.94 -26.19
C PRO A 295 -19.67 22.40 -24.80
N GLU A 296 -20.51 22.69 -23.81
CA GLU A 296 -20.47 22.01 -22.53
C GLU A 296 -21.25 20.70 -22.69
N LEU A 297 -20.63 19.58 -22.31
CA LEU A 297 -21.19 18.25 -22.53
C LEU A 297 -22.49 18.06 -21.75
N TYR A 298 -22.46 18.23 -20.43
CA TYR A 298 -23.61 18.02 -19.54
C TYR A 298 -23.51 18.85 -18.26
N SER A 299 -24.63 19.36 -17.77
CA SER A 299 -24.79 19.94 -16.43
C SER A 299 -25.27 18.90 -15.41
N ASN A 300 -24.88 19.10 -14.15
CA ASN A 300 -25.37 18.32 -13.00
C ASN A 300 -26.48 19.03 -12.23
N VAL A 301 -27.07 20.09 -12.79
CA VAL A 301 -27.99 20.98 -12.08
C VAL A 301 -29.40 20.84 -12.64
N GLY A 302 -30.38 20.80 -11.75
CA GLY A 302 -31.80 20.78 -12.09
C GLY A 302 -32.65 21.35 -10.97
N LYS A 303 -33.95 21.53 -11.21
CA LYS A 303 -34.85 22.15 -10.24
C LYS A 303 -36.28 21.62 -10.33
N THR A 304 -36.99 21.77 -9.23
CA THR A 304 -38.45 21.74 -9.15
C THR A 304 -38.96 23.13 -8.80
N ALA A 305 -40.27 23.28 -8.53
CA ALA A 305 -40.83 24.53 -8.02
C ALA A 305 -40.31 24.88 -6.61
N GLN A 306 -39.91 23.89 -5.81
CA GLN A 306 -39.51 24.09 -4.40
C GLN A 306 -38.00 24.01 -4.18
N HIS A 307 -37.27 23.26 -5.00
CA HIS A 307 -35.87 22.96 -4.73
C HIS A 307 -35.00 23.08 -5.98
N VAL A 308 -33.74 23.44 -5.76
CA VAL A 308 -32.66 23.33 -6.73
C VAL A 308 -31.75 22.19 -6.31
N TYR A 309 -31.28 21.41 -7.28
CA TYR A 309 -30.44 20.24 -7.09
C TYR A 309 -29.12 20.40 -7.82
N TRP A 310 -28.02 20.05 -7.15
CA TRP A 310 -26.79 19.62 -7.81
C TRP A 310 -26.63 18.12 -7.55
N GLN A 311 -26.70 17.33 -8.61
CA GLN A 311 -26.85 15.88 -8.52
C GLN A 311 -27.99 15.49 -7.55
N THR A 312 -27.67 14.79 -6.45
CA THR A 312 -28.61 14.38 -5.40
C THR A 312 -28.72 15.40 -4.25
N HIS A 313 -27.92 16.47 -4.25
CA HIS A 313 -27.87 17.45 -3.15
C HIS A 313 -28.83 18.60 -3.41
N ILE A 314 -29.59 18.98 -2.38
CA ILE A 314 -30.46 20.17 -2.42
C ILE A 314 -29.64 21.42 -2.09
N LEU A 315 -29.68 22.41 -2.97
CA LEU A 315 -29.05 23.71 -2.80
C LEU A 315 -30.06 24.67 -2.12
N SER A 316 -30.29 24.48 -0.82
CA SER A 316 -31.39 25.13 -0.08
C SER A 316 -31.36 26.66 -0.03
N GLY A 317 -30.20 27.27 -0.28
CA GLY A 317 -30.07 28.73 -0.34
C GLY A 317 -30.61 29.34 -1.65
N LEU A 318 -30.75 28.54 -2.71
CA LEU A 318 -31.14 29.04 -4.03
C LEU A 318 -32.66 29.12 -4.20
N ASN A 319 -33.14 30.23 -4.73
CA ASN A 319 -34.52 30.41 -5.18
C ASN A 319 -34.74 29.66 -6.51
N PRO A 320 -35.58 28.60 -6.55
CA PRO A 320 -35.77 27.79 -7.75
C PRO A 320 -36.33 28.57 -8.94
N ALA A 321 -37.16 29.60 -8.70
CA ALA A 321 -37.73 30.41 -9.78
C ALA A 321 -36.67 31.26 -10.48
N GLN A 322 -35.65 31.70 -9.76
CA GLN A 322 -34.61 32.62 -10.25
C GLN A 322 -33.29 31.93 -10.59
N THR A 323 -33.15 30.65 -10.25
CA THR A 323 -31.88 29.94 -10.41
C THR A 323 -31.53 29.73 -11.87
N VAL A 324 -30.28 30.05 -12.18
CA VAL A 324 -29.63 29.79 -13.46
C VAL A 324 -28.36 28.99 -13.26
N TYR A 325 -28.08 28.09 -14.20
CA TYR A 325 -26.79 27.43 -14.32
C TYR A 325 -25.87 28.30 -15.17
N LEU A 326 -24.64 28.54 -14.71
CA LEU A 326 -23.67 29.43 -15.35
C LEU A 326 -22.60 28.68 -16.18
N GLY A 327 -22.54 27.36 -16.09
CA GLY A 327 -21.40 26.56 -16.58
C GLY A 327 -20.34 26.38 -15.49
N ASN A 328 -19.32 25.57 -15.77
CA ASN A 328 -18.20 25.31 -14.87
C ASN A 328 -18.63 24.83 -13.46
N ASP A 329 -19.76 24.10 -13.35
CA ASP A 329 -20.40 23.69 -12.09
C ASP A 329 -20.91 24.83 -11.18
N PHE A 330 -21.00 26.07 -11.69
CA PHE A 330 -21.56 27.19 -10.95
C PHE A 330 -23.05 27.37 -11.20
N SER A 331 -23.81 27.57 -10.12
CA SER A 331 -25.22 27.94 -10.17
C SER A 331 -25.46 29.16 -9.29
N LYS A 332 -26.42 30.01 -9.67
CA LYS A 332 -26.76 31.18 -8.86
C LYS A 332 -28.22 31.56 -8.97
N ASP A 333 -28.66 32.34 -7.99
CA ASP A 333 -29.79 33.26 -8.13
C ASP A 333 -29.28 34.71 -7.94
N HIS A 334 -30.15 35.64 -7.57
CA HIS A 334 -29.77 37.04 -7.36
C HIS A 334 -29.02 37.30 -6.04
N GLN A 335 -29.04 36.37 -5.08
CA GLN A 335 -28.51 36.54 -3.73
C GLN A 335 -27.39 35.55 -3.40
N GLN A 336 -27.46 34.32 -3.90
CA GLN A 336 -26.58 33.22 -3.55
C GLN A 336 -25.90 32.64 -4.79
N VAL A 337 -24.67 32.16 -4.59
CA VAL A 337 -23.89 31.46 -5.60
C VAL A 337 -23.39 30.15 -5.02
N TYR A 338 -23.47 29.10 -5.80
CA TYR A 338 -22.97 27.77 -5.45
C TYR A 338 -21.99 27.28 -6.51
N PHE A 339 -20.91 26.68 -6.06
CA PHE A 339 -20.07 25.77 -6.84
C PHE A 339 -20.42 24.36 -6.40
N GLN A 340 -21.02 23.56 -7.28
CA GLN A 340 -21.53 22.24 -6.91
C GLN A 340 -22.51 22.33 -5.70
N ASP A 341 -22.23 21.63 -4.61
CA ASP A 341 -22.99 21.69 -3.34
C ASP A 341 -22.45 22.76 -2.36
N LYS A 342 -21.43 23.53 -2.74
CA LYS A 342 -20.76 24.49 -1.85
C LYS A 342 -21.25 25.91 -2.10
N HIS A 343 -21.79 26.51 -1.04
CA HIS A 343 -22.18 27.92 -1.03
C HIS A 343 -20.93 28.84 -0.99
N LEU A 344 -20.88 29.83 -1.87
CA LEU A 344 -19.84 30.87 -1.87
C LEU A 344 -20.27 32.06 -1.00
N VAL A 345 -19.40 32.48 -0.10
CA VAL A 345 -19.63 33.64 0.78
C VAL A 345 -18.85 34.86 0.31
N ASN A 346 -19.34 36.06 0.64
CA ASN A 346 -18.71 37.35 0.30
C ASN A 346 -18.53 37.58 -1.21
N VAL A 347 -19.46 37.09 -2.03
CA VAL A 347 -19.48 37.28 -3.48
C VAL A 347 -20.62 38.20 -3.90
N ASN A 348 -20.44 38.93 -5.00
CA ASN A 348 -21.53 39.71 -5.59
C ASN A 348 -22.36 38.83 -6.55
N ALA A 349 -23.36 38.12 -6.00
CA ALA A 349 -24.21 37.19 -6.77
C ALA A 349 -24.87 37.83 -8.01
N ALA A 350 -25.30 39.10 -7.90
CA ALA A 350 -25.91 39.82 -9.02
C ALA A 350 -24.96 39.97 -10.21
N ARG A 351 -23.65 40.17 -9.95
CA ARG A 351 -22.60 40.34 -10.97
C ARG A 351 -21.78 39.08 -11.24
N PHE A 352 -22.08 37.99 -10.56
CA PHE A 352 -21.36 36.73 -10.68
C PHE A 352 -21.60 36.06 -12.04
N THR A 353 -20.53 35.65 -12.72
CA THR A 353 -20.51 35.03 -14.05
C THR A 353 -19.40 33.98 -14.13
N ALA A 354 -19.57 32.94 -14.95
CA ALA A 354 -18.48 32.01 -15.23
C ALA A 354 -17.41 32.69 -16.10
N VAL A 355 -16.14 32.37 -15.87
CA VAL A 355 -15.07 32.69 -16.83
C VAL A 355 -15.05 31.56 -17.85
N LEU A 356 -15.25 31.91 -19.12
CA LEU A 356 -15.33 30.92 -20.20
C LEU A 356 -13.97 30.73 -20.87
N HIS A 357 -13.65 29.48 -21.17
CA HIS A 357 -12.54 29.05 -21.98
C HIS A 357 -12.91 29.08 -23.49
N PRO A 358 -11.98 29.45 -24.39
CA PRO A 358 -12.25 29.49 -25.82
C PRO A 358 -12.51 28.11 -26.46
N THR A 359 -11.91 27.04 -25.93
CA THR A 359 -11.92 25.70 -26.58
C THR A 359 -12.59 24.57 -25.80
N PHE A 360 -12.84 24.68 -24.48
CA PHE A 360 -13.55 23.65 -23.70
C PHE A 360 -14.11 24.26 -22.39
N ASN A 361 -15.41 24.12 -22.13
CA ASN A 361 -16.07 24.78 -20.97
C ASN A 361 -16.67 23.79 -19.96
N ALA A 362 -16.11 22.59 -19.83
CA ALA A 362 -16.71 21.54 -19.01
C ALA A 362 -15.68 20.65 -18.31
N LEU A 363 -16.06 20.19 -17.11
CA LEU A 363 -15.43 19.13 -16.29
C LEU A 363 -14.00 19.38 -15.77
N VAL A 364 -13.29 20.42 -16.23
CA VAL A 364 -11.90 20.71 -15.79
C VAL A 364 -11.56 22.19 -15.61
N TYR A 365 -12.32 23.13 -16.17
CA TYR A 365 -12.04 24.59 -16.09
C TYR A 365 -13.01 25.29 -15.12
N PHE A 366 -12.67 25.40 -13.84
CA PHE A 366 -13.61 25.80 -12.77
C PHE A 366 -13.47 27.26 -12.34
N TYR A 367 -13.39 28.18 -13.31
CA TYR A 367 -13.22 29.61 -13.03
C TYR A 367 -14.53 30.39 -13.18
N ALA A 368 -14.73 31.34 -12.28
CA ALA A 368 -15.84 32.29 -12.29
C ALA A 368 -15.37 33.64 -11.72
N LYS A 369 -16.17 34.69 -11.87
CA LYS A 369 -15.85 36.02 -11.40
C LYS A 369 -17.09 36.82 -11.05
N ASP A 370 -16.94 37.77 -10.15
CA ASP A 370 -17.86 38.89 -10.02
C ASP A 370 -17.16 40.19 -10.45
N ASP A 371 -17.67 41.34 -10.02
CA ASP A 371 -17.09 42.65 -10.31
C ASP A 371 -15.84 42.97 -9.48
N GLN A 372 -15.57 42.23 -8.41
CA GLN A 372 -14.48 42.49 -7.47
C GLN A 372 -13.35 41.46 -7.55
N GLN A 373 -13.69 40.18 -7.75
CA GLN A 373 -12.76 39.07 -7.62
C GLN A 373 -13.01 37.97 -8.66
N VAL A 374 -11.97 37.21 -8.93
CA VAL A 374 -12.02 35.95 -9.68
C VAL A 374 -11.95 34.79 -8.70
N TYR A 375 -12.61 33.68 -9.01
CA TYR A 375 -12.71 32.50 -8.18
C TYR A 375 -12.30 31.26 -8.96
N TYR A 376 -11.57 30.36 -8.32
CA TYR A 376 -11.42 28.98 -8.75
C TYR A 376 -12.20 28.10 -7.77
N LYS A 377 -13.26 27.45 -8.25
CA LYS A 377 -14.25 26.77 -7.38
C LYS A 377 -14.76 27.75 -6.30
N THR A 378 -14.48 27.48 -5.03
CA THR A 378 -14.86 28.32 -3.89
C THR A 378 -13.74 29.26 -3.43
N HIS A 379 -12.57 29.24 -4.06
CA HIS A 379 -11.40 30.02 -3.63
C HIS A 379 -11.29 31.32 -4.42
N ALA A 380 -11.24 32.45 -3.72
CA ALA A 380 -10.96 33.75 -4.33
C ALA A 380 -9.48 33.88 -4.71
N LEU A 381 -9.21 34.43 -5.90
CA LEU A 381 -7.89 34.62 -6.48
C LEU A 381 -7.44 36.07 -6.32
N THR A 382 -6.78 36.35 -5.20
CA THR A 382 -6.40 37.73 -4.84
C THR A 382 -5.40 38.35 -5.82
N GLY A 383 -5.76 39.52 -6.35
CA GLY A 383 -4.89 40.31 -7.24
C GLY A 383 -4.99 39.95 -8.72
N LEU A 384 -5.88 39.04 -9.09
CA LEU A 384 -6.29 38.81 -10.47
C LEU A 384 -7.46 39.74 -10.83
N ASN A 385 -7.31 40.55 -11.87
CA ASN A 385 -8.31 41.53 -12.30
C ASN A 385 -9.50 40.84 -12.99
N PRO A 386 -10.73 40.91 -12.43
CA PRO A 386 -11.90 40.23 -13.01
C PRO A 386 -12.30 40.78 -14.39
N GLN A 387 -12.01 42.04 -14.71
CA GLN A 387 -12.35 42.58 -16.03
C GLN A 387 -11.40 42.12 -17.13
N GLN A 388 -10.18 41.71 -16.76
CA GLN A 388 -9.12 41.35 -17.71
C GLN A 388 -8.79 39.84 -17.69
N SER A 389 -9.31 39.10 -16.71
CA SER A 389 -9.03 37.67 -16.52
C SER A 389 -9.45 36.84 -17.73
N GLN A 390 -8.51 36.09 -18.28
CA GLN A 390 -8.66 35.29 -19.49
C GLN A 390 -8.00 33.91 -19.34
N ALA A 391 -8.57 32.93 -20.05
CA ALA A 391 -8.03 31.59 -20.14
C ALA A 391 -6.83 31.51 -21.10
N PHE A 392 -5.88 30.62 -20.84
CA PHE A 392 -4.90 30.24 -21.85
C PHE A 392 -5.52 29.26 -22.86
N PRO A 393 -5.49 29.50 -24.18
CA PRO A 393 -6.17 28.66 -25.17
C PRO A 393 -5.81 27.16 -25.15
N ASN A 394 -4.60 26.83 -24.70
CA ASN A 394 -4.05 25.48 -24.66
C ASN A 394 -4.14 24.81 -23.28
N SER A 395 -4.83 25.40 -22.29
CA SER A 395 -4.86 24.81 -20.94
C SER A 395 -6.13 25.07 -20.13
N SER A 396 -6.64 23.99 -19.53
CA SER A 396 -7.81 24.02 -18.64
C SER A 396 -7.49 24.34 -17.19
N GLN A 397 -6.21 24.54 -16.86
CA GLN A 397 -5.80 24.67 -15.46
C GLN A 397 -5.26 26.05 -15.14
N TYR A 398 -4.99 26.89 -16.15
CA TYR A 398 -4.39 28.20 -15.95
C TYR A 398 -5.33 29.33 -16.36
N ILE A 399 -5.23 30.44 -15.63
CA ILE A 399 -5.90 31.70 -15.92
C ILE A 399 -4.90 32.84 -15.70
N HIS A 400 -5.04 33.95 -16.42
CA HIS A 400 -4.18 35.11 -16.23
C HIS A 400 -4.93 36.41 -16.48
N ASP A 401 -4.33 37.51 -16.03
CA ASP A 401 -4.61 38.85 -16.53
C ASP A 401 -3.33 39.46 -17.12
N GLN A 402 -3.17 40.78 -17.12
CA GLN A 402 -1.95 41.45 -17.60
C GLN A 402 -0.78 41.37 -16.61
N SER A 403 -1.02 41.00 -15.36
CA SER A 403 -0.08 41.13 -14.25
C SER A 403 0.28 39.80 -13.59
N VAL A 404 -0.65 38.85 -13.51
CA VAL A 404 -0.48 37.61 -12.76
C VAL A 404 -0.96 36.39 -13.54
N VAL A 405 -0.32 35.27 -13.26
CA VAL A 405 -0.71 33.94 -13.77
C VAL A 405 -1.09 33.07 -12.58
N TYR A 406 -2.18 32.34 -12.72
CA TYR A 406 -2.63 31.35 -11.75
C TYR A 406 -2.66 29.97 -12.40
N TYR A 407 -2.22 28.97 -11.65
CA TYR A 407 -2.59 27.57 -11.85
C TYR A 407 -3.64 27.21 -10.79
N GLN A 408 -4.86 26.95 -11.20
CA GLN A 408 -5.99 26.71 -10.30
C GLN A 408 -6.13 27.83 -9.25
N ASP A 409 -5.99 27.51 -7.96
CA ASP A 409 -6.00 28.45 -6.85
C ASP A 409 -4.60 29.00 -6.48
N LYS A 410 -3.54 28.62 -7.21
CA LYS A 410 -2.15 28.98 -6.90
C LYS A 410 -1.63 30.09 -7.80
N LYS A 411 -1.26 31.20 -7.17
CA LYS A 411 -0.56 32.31 -7.83
C LYS A 411 0.87 31.92 -8.17
N LEU A 412 1.25 32.02 -9.43
CA LEU A 412 2.62 31.78 -9.89
C LEU A 412 3.40 33.09 -9.85
N GLN A 413 4.51 33.12 -9.12
CA GLN A 413 5.28 34.34 -8.87
C GLN A 413 6.40 34.49 -9.91
N GLY A 414 6.69 35.73 -10.29
CA GLY A 414 7.83 36.03 -11.17
C GLY A 414 7.63 35.70 -12.65
N LEU A 415 6.44 35.21 -13.05
CA LEU A 415 6.07 35.11 -14.46
C LEU A 415 5.55 36.46 -14.98
N ASN A 416 6.02 36.87 -16.14
CA ASN A 416 5.39 37.90 -16.96
C ASN A 416 4.12 37.32 -17.61
N ALA A 417 2.95 37.76 -17.14
CA ALA A 417 1.67 37.19 -17.58
C ALA A 417 1.39 37.38 -19.09
N GLU A 418 1.85 38.48 -19.70
CA GLU A 418 1.66 38.73 -21.13
C GLU A 418 2.56 37.87 -22.02
N GLN A 419 3.71 37.43 -21.49
CA GLN A 419 4.69 36.61 -22.22
C GLN A 419 4.59 35.12 -21.88
N THR A 420 3.79 34.76 -20.88
CA THR A 420 3.68 33.37 -20.42
C THR A 420 3.04 32.49 -21.48
N GLN A 421 3.65 31.34 -21.71
CA GLN A 421 3.14 30.26 -22.56
C GLN A 421 2.90 29.01 -21.71
N ILE A 422 1.83 28.28 -22.04
CA ILE A 422 1.52 26.99 -21.41
C ILE A 422 1.77 25.87 -22.43
N MET A 423 2.67 24.96 -22.07
CA MET A 423 3.05 23.81 -22.89
C MET A 423 2.60 22.52 -22.20
N SER A 424 1.60 21.85 -22.78
CA SER A 424 1.03 20.63 -22.20
C SER A 424 1.88 19.40 -22.49
N GLY A 425 2.15 18.59 -21.47
CA GLY A 425 2.81 17.29 -21.62
C GLY A 425 1.94 16.35 -22.46
N SER A 426 2.55 15.74 -23.48
CA SER A 426 1.81 14.95 -24.49
C SER A 426 2.11 13.45 -24.48
N ASN A 427 2.98 12.98 -23.57
CA ASN A 427 3.34 11.57 -23.45
C ASN A 427 2.59 10.89 -22.27
N ARG A 428 2.65 9.56 -22.20
CA ARG A 428 1.92 8.76 -21.18
C ARG A 428 2.31 9.02 -19.72
N PHE A 429 3.43 9.69 -19.48
CA PHE A 429 3.96 9.97 -18.14
C PHE A 429 3.79 11.44 -17.74
N SER A 430 3.66 12.33 -18.74
CA SER A 430 3.47 13.78 -18.60
C SER A 430 2.04 14.22 -18.94
N GLN A 431 1.14 13.28 -19.21
CA GLN A 431 -0.28 13.57 -19.36
C GLN A 431 -0.75 14.16 -18.01
N ASN A 432 -1.05 15.46 -17.98
CA ASN A 432 -1.33 16.31 -16.79
C ASN A 432 -0.13 17.06 -16.17
N LEU A 433 1.04 17.04 -16.80
CA LEU A 433 2.17 17.90 -16.44
C LEU A 433 2.28 19.02 -17.47
N ASN A 434 1.98 20.25 -17.07
CA ASN A 434 2.05 21.43 -17.93
C ASN A 434 3.22 22.31 -17.51
N LEU A 435 3.98 22.82 -18.47
CA LEU A 435 5.03 23.81 -18.24
C LEU A 435 4.48 25.21 -18.54
N ALA A 436 4.47 26.08 -17.54
CA ALA A 436 4.23 27.51 -17.69
C ALA A 436 5.57 28.26 -17.65
N THR A 437 5.84 29.08 -18.66
CA THR A 437 7.08 29.86 -18.74
C THR A 437 6.92 31.12 -19.58
N ASP A 438 7.60 32.18 -19.18
CA ASP A 438 7.81 33.43 -19.95
C ASP A 438 9.22 33.51 -20.58
N GLY A 439 10.01 32.44 -20.47
CA GLY A 439 11.42 32.38 -20.87
C GLY A 439 12.42 32.71 -19.76
N HIS A 440 11.96 33.17 -18.58
CA HIS A 440 12.81 33.46 -17.42
C HIS A 440 12.43 32.63 -16.20
N ALA A 441 11.14 32.49 -15.93
CA ALA A 441 10.61 31.63 -14.89
C ALA A 441 9.99 30.35 -15.50
N TYR A 442 10.05 29.26 -14.75
CA TYR A 442 9.58 27.95 -15.18
C TYR A 442 8.76 27.31 -14.05
N TYR A 443 7.53 26.92 -14.37
CA TYR A 443 6.61 26.27 -13.46
C TYR A 443 6.08 24.99 -14.08
N LEU A 444 6.13 23.90 -13.33
CA LEU A 444 5.50 22.64 -13.67
C LEU A 444 4.21 22.52 -12.85
N ASN A 445 3.08 22.79 -13.49
CA ASN A 445 1.80 23.05 -12.83
C ASN A 445 1.96 24.20 -11.82
N GLU A 446 1.67 23.97 -10.54
CA GLU A 446 1.88 24.96 -9.49
C GLU A 446 3.32 25.05 -8.96
N GLN A 447 4.18 24.08 -9.29
CA GLN A 447 5.49 23.95 -8.68
C GLN A 447 6.55 24.73 -9.45
N PRO A 448 7.32 25.64 -8.83
CA PRO A 448 8.47 26.23 -9.49
C PRO A 448 9.50 25.16 -9.82
N LEU A 449 10.22 25.34 -10.93
CA LEU A 449 11.26 24.41 -11.34
C LEU A 449 12.34 24.29 -10.24
N PRO A 450 12.82 23.08 -9.90
CA PRO A 450 13.82 22.90 -8.86
C PRO A 450 15.11 23.70 -9.11
N HIS A 451 15.65 24.32 -8.06
CA HIS A 451 16.92 25.07 -8.14
C HIS A 451 18.16 24.15 -8.09
N PHE A 452 17.95 22.84 -7.93
CA PHE A 452 19.01 21.84 -7.87
C PHE A 452 18.64 20.65 -8.78
N ALA A 453 19.66 20.07 -9.39
CA ALA A 453 19.54 18.85 -10.19
C ALA A 453 20.32 17.71 -9.55
N GLU A 454 19.76 16.50 -9.59
CA GLU A 454 20.44 15.28 -9.20
C GLU A 454 21.51 14.90 -10.24
N HIS A 455 22.69 14.61 -9.71
CA HIS A 455 23.82 14.08 -10.42
C HIS A 455 24.08 12.64 -10.00
N LYS A 456 24.02 11.71 -10.96
CA LYS A 456 24.12 10.25 -10.74
C LYS A 456 25.25 9.78 -9.81
N PHE A 457 26.37 10.49 -9.80
CA PHE A 457 27.57 10.14 -9.01
C PHE A 457 27.98 11.17 -7.97
N TRP A 458 27.38 12.37 -7.97
CA TRP A 458 27.93 13.53 -7.24
C TRP A 458 26.89 14.23 -6.35
N GLY A 459 25.75 13.60 -6.08
CA GLY A 459 24.70 14.20 -5.24
C GLY A 459 23.89 15.20 -6.05
N THR A 460 23.77 16.44 -5.57
CA THR A 460 23.02 17.50 -6.26
C THR A 460 23.94 18.63 -6.72
N THR A 461 23.52 19.35 -7.76
CA THR A 461 24.22 20.53 -8.30
C THR A 461 23.23 21.67 -8.49
N PRO A 462 23.62 22.92 -8.20
CA PRO A 462 22.73 24.07 -8.43
C PRO A 462 22.47 24.25 -9.93
N VAL A 463 21.25 24.66 -10.24
CA VAL A 463 20.80 25.01 -11.59
C VAL A 463 20.91 26.51 -11.77
N ASP A 464 21.61 26.97 -12.81
CA ASP A 464 21.69 28.39 -13.12
C ASP A 464 20.42 28.85 -13.84
N LEU A 465 19.42 29.27 -13.06
CA LEU A 465 18.15 29.79 -13.56
C LEU A 465 18.31 31.06 -14.42
N THR A 466 19.38 31.84 -14.25
CA THR A 466 19.55 33.11 -14.97
C THR A 466 19.84 32.91 -16.46
N HIS A 467 20.43 31.77 -16.81
CA HIS A 467 20.73 31.39 -18.19
C HIS A 467 20.02 30.10 -18.60
N LEU A 468 19.04 29.65 -17.81
CA LEU A 468 18.28 28.45 -18.13
C LEU A 468 17.39 28.72 -19.34
N GLN A 469 17.37 27.77 -20.27
CA GLN A 469 16.49 27.77 -21.42
C GLN A 469 15.83 26.41 -21.58
N LEU A 470 14.59 26.41 -22.06
CA LEU A 470 13.92 25.20 -22.50
C LEU A 470 14.50 24.77 -23.86
N LEU A 471 15.08 23.57 -23.92
CA LEU A 471 15.64 23.01 -25.15
C LEU A 471 14.61 22.26 -25.99
N GLY A 472 13.61 21.68 -25.34
CA GLY A 472 12.57 20.93 -26.01
C GLY A 472 11.56 20.35 -25.04
N SER A 473 10.34 20.21 -25.54
CA SER A 473 9.24 19.48 -24.93
C SER A 473 8.78 18.45 -25.95
N GLN A 474 8.57 17.20 -25.54
CA GLN A 474 8.16 16.20 -26.52
C GLN A 474 6.69 16.40 -26.92
N SER A 475 6.44 16.74 -28.18
CA SER A 475 5.11 16.73 -28.79
C SER A 475 5.07 15.75 -29.96
N SER A 476 4.20 14.75 -29.87
CA SER A 476 3.76 13.83 -30.93
C SER A 476 4.79 12.86 -31.54
N GLU A 477 4.97 11.70 -30.90
CA GLU A 477 5.34 10.45 -31.60
C GLU A 477 4.39 9.31 -31.17
N PRO A 478 4.10 8.32 -32.05
CA PRO A 478 3.22 7.17 -31.74
C PRO A 478 3.85 6.14 -30.79
N TYR A 479 5.08 6.38 -30.30
CA TYR A 479 5.74 5.60 -29.25
C TYR A 479 5.93 6.48 -28.01
N PRO A 480 5.87 5.93 -26.78
CA PRO A 480 5.88 6.74 -25.58
C PRO A 480 7.15 7.59 -25.56
N GLY A 481 6.93 8.89 -25.54
CA GLY A 481 7.97 9.84 -25.23
C GLY A 481 8.55 9.61 -23.84
N ASN A 482 9.88 9.74 -23.72
CA ASN A 482 10.62 9.24 -22.56
C ASN A 482 11.23 10.35 -21.69
N PHE A 483 10.95 11.61 -22.01
CA PHE A 483 11.12 12.76 -21.14
C PHE A 483 10.02 13.79 -21.42
N SER A 484 9.65 14.57 -20.41
CA SER A 484 8.62 15.63 -20.55
C SER A 484 9.26 16.92 -21.07
N TYR A 485 10.32 17.38 -20.39
CA TYR A 485 11.01 18.65 -20.68
C TYR A 485 12.52 18.52 -20.51
N LEU A 486 13.26 19.15 -21.44
CA LEU A 486 14.70 19.30 -21.39
C LEU A 486 15.07 20.76 -21.21
N PHE A 487 15.95 21.01 -20.26
CA PHE A 487 16.48 22.35 -19.99
C PHE A 487 17.98 22.36 -20.17
N ALA A 488 18.55 23.53 -20.43
CA ALA A 488 19.98 23.72 -20.30
C ALA A 488 20.29 25.11 -19.78
N ASP A 489 21.33 25.18 -18.96
CA ASP A 489 22.02 26.43 -18.70
C ASP A 489 23.32 26.48 -19.53
N GLN A 490 24.26 27.33 -19.13
CA GLN A 490 25.52 27.45 -19.86
C GLN A 490 26.47 26.26 -19.65
N GLN A 491 26.31 25.47 -18.58
CA GLN A 491 27.27 24.41 -18.25
C GLN A 491 26.65 23.00 -18.32
N GLN A 492 25.34 22.88 -18.21
CA GLN A 492 24.67 21.58 -18.05
C GLN A 492 23.37 21.48 -18.85
N ILE A 493 23.05 20.24 -19.21
CA ILE A 493 21.74 19.85 -19.74
C ILE A 493 21.02 19.02 -18.70
N TYR A 494 19.75 19.34 -18.48
CA TYR A 494 18.87 18.73 -17.50
C TYR A 494 17.68 18.05 -18.18
N ALA A 495 17.29 16.89 -17.68
CA ALA A 495 15.97 16.31 -17.92
C ALA A 495 15.12 16.45 -16.67
N TYR A 496 13.86 16.84 -16.84
CA TYR A 496 12.90 16.73 -15.74
C TYR A 496 12.39 15.29 -15.62
N ASP A 497 12.59 14.72 -14.44
CA ASP A 497 12.06 13.42 -14.06
C ASP A 497 10.70 13.63 -13.38
N GLU A 498 9.63 13.32 -14.09
CA GLU A 498 8.25 13.49 -13.63
C GLU A 498 7.85 12.55 -12.49
N PHE A 499 8.48 11.38 -12.38
CA PHE A 499 8.17 10.41 -11.33
C PHE A 499 8.71 10.88 -9.98
N TYR A 500 9.93 11.43 -9.98
CA TYR A 500 10.57 11.95 -8.77
C TYR A 500 10.44 13.47 -8.60
N GLN A 501 9.79 14.15 -9.55
CA GLN A 501 9.59 15.60 -9.58
C GLN A 501 10.88 16.41 -9.38
N GLN A 502 11.92 16.03 -10.14
CA GLN A 502 13.25 16.61 -9.96
C GLN A 502 14.01 16.73 -11.28
N LEU A 503 14.95 17.67 -11.34
CA LEU A 503 15.88 17.77 -12.45
C LEU A 503 16.99 16.73 -12.31
N LYS A 504 17.39 16.11 -13.42
CA LYS A 504 18.53 15.20 -13.51
C LYS A 504 19.53 15.71 -14.52
N VAL A 505 20.79 15.77 -14.13
CA VAL A 505 21.88 16.15 -15.04
C VAL A 505 22.08 15.05 -16.07
N LEU A 506 21.86 15.41 -17.34
CA LEU A 506 22.10 14.54 -18.49
C LEU A 506 23.53 14.69 -19.01
N TYR A 507 24.01 15.92 -19.06
CA TYR A 507 25.32 16.24 -19.62
C TYR A 507 25.91 17.48 -18.96
N ARG A 508 27.23 17.50 -18.84
CA ARG A 508 28.00 18.65 -18.34
C ARG A 508 29.09 19.00 -19.35
N PHE A 509 29.09 20.26 -19.79
CA PHE A 509 30.15 20.82 -20.61
C PHE A 509 31.38 21.15 -19.75
N GLN A 510 32.56 20.97 -20.34
CA GLN A 510 33.84 21.29 -19.68
C GLN A 510 34.00 22.80 -19.49
N GLN A 511 33.46 23.60 -20.42
CA GLN A 511 33.45 25.06 -20.38
C GLN A 511 32.01 25.55 -20.60
N PRO A 512 31.65 26.74 -20.10
CA PRO A 512 30.36 27.35 -20.39
C PRO A 512 30.15 27.51 -21.89
N VAL A 513 29.01 27.06 -22.39
CA VAL A 513 28.57 27.12 -23.78
C VAL A 513 27.24 27.86 -23.87
N ARG A 514 27.01 28.58 -24.98
CA ARG A 514 25.70 29.14 -25.29
C ARG A 514 25.02 28.25 -26.31
N LEU A 515 24.13 27.39 -25.82
CA LEU A 515 23.37 26.52 -26.71
C LEU A 515 22.27 27.31 -27.41
N LYS A 516 22.07 27.01 -28.69
CA LYS A 516 20.93 27.47 -29.49
C LYS A 516 20.19 26.24 -30.01
N VAL A 517 18.87 26.22 -29.81
CA VAL A 517 17.98 25.20 -30.40
C VAL A 517 17.84 25.51 -31.89
N LEU A 518 18.22 24.56 -32.74
CA LEU A 518 18.08 24.67 -34.20
C LEU A 518 16.78 24.04 -34.69
N ALA A 519 16.42 22.90 -34.11
CA ALA A 519 15.17 22.17 -34.34
C ALA A 519 14.94 21.23 -33.14
N ASP A 520 13.82 20.51 -33.11
CA ASP A 520 13.58 19.51 -32.06
C ASP A 520 14.76 18.53 -31.94
N ARG A 521 15.25 18.33 -30.71
CA ARG A 521 16.44 17.53 -30.36
C ARG A 521 17.76 17.94 -31.03
N HIS A 522 17.82 19.04 -31.79
CA HIS A 522 18.99 19.50 -32.51
C HIS A 522 19.49 20.84 -31.97
N LEU A 523 20.71 20.86 -31.46
CA LEU A 523 21.30 21.98 -30.73
C LEU A 523 22.64 22.37 -31.34
N THR A 524 23.07 23.63 -31.17
CA THR A 524 24.43 24.06 -31.51
C THR A 524 25.01 24.98 -30.45
N ASP A 525 26.32 24.90 -30.22
CA ASP A 525 27.08 25.89 -29.45
C ASP A 525 27.82 26.90 -30.36
N GLY A 526 27.55 26.87 -31.67
CA GLY A 526 28.23 27.67 -32.70
C GLY A 526 29.49 27.03 -33.29
N GLN A 527 30.13 26.09 -32.58
CA GLN A 527 31.29 25.33 -33.07
C GLN A 527 30.91 23.90 -33.47
N HIS A 528 29.97 23.31 -32.74
CA HIS A 528 29.51 21.94 -32.87
C HIS A 528 27.99 21.90 -32.94
N SER A 529 27.49 20.90 -33.67
CA SER A 529 26.07 20.52 -33.65
C SER A 529 25.90 19.25 -32.82
N TYR A 530 24.88 19.23 -31.99
CA TYR A 530 24.52 18.14 -31.09
C TYR A 530 23.12 17.65 -31.40
N ILE A 531 22.93 16.34 -31.27
CA ILE A 531 21.63 15.66 -31.38
C ILE A 531 21.37 14.93 -30.07
N ILE A 532 20.16 15.08 -29.55
CA ILE A 532 19.66 14.29 -28.42
C ILE A 532 19.01 13.02 -28.97
N THR A 533 19.51 11.88 -28.52
CA THR A 533 19.05 10.55 -28.94
C THR A 533 18.51 9.76 -27.75
N GLU A 534 17.50 8.94 -28.00
CA GLU A 534 16.87 8.10 -26.99
C GLU A 534 16.97 6.63 -27.41
N LYS A 535 17.27 5.75 -26.44
CA LYS A 535 17.27 4.30 -26.67
C LYS A 535 16.52 3.59 -25.56
N LEU A 536 15.54 2.77 -25.94
CA LEU A 536 14.83 1.87 -25.04
C LEU A 536 15.73 0.69 -24.63
N TYR A 537 15.80 0.45 -23.33
CA TYR A 537 16.42 -0.70 -22.70
C TYR A 537 15.35 -1.59 -22.07
N ARG A 538 15.31 -2.85 -22.49
CA ARG A 538 14.45 -3.87 -21.88
C ARG A 538 15.33 -4.87 -21.14
N THR A 539 15.13 -5.01 -19.84
CA THR A 539 15.78 -6.06 -19.05
C THR A 539 14.74 -7.01 -18.52
N ARG A 540 14.90 -8.31 -18.81
CA ARG A 540 14.01 -9.35 -18.29
C ARG A 540 14.59 -9.91 -17.00
N GLY A 541 13.84 -9.81 -15.91
CA GLY A 541 14.20 -10.43 -14.64
C GLY A 541 14.25 -11.95 -14.79
N ARG A 542 15.34 -12.58 -14.35
CA ARG A 542 15.54 -14.03 -14.51
C ARG A 542 14.56 -14.90 -13.68
N SER A 543 13.94 -14.35 -12.62
CA SER A 543 13.12 -15.12 -11.67
C SER A 543 11.64 -14.73 -11.59
N SER A 544 11.28 -13.47 -11.87
CA SER A 544 9.93 -12.94 -11.68
C SER A 544 9.09 -12.87 -12.97
N GLY A 545 9.69 -13.12 -14.13
CA GLY A 545 9.08 -12.83 -15.42
C GLY A 545 8.85 -11.33 -15.70
N SER A 546 9.25 -10.44 -14.78
CA SER A 546 9.07 -8.99 -14.95
C SER A 546 10.02 -8.45 -16.01
N THR A 547 9.51 -7.55 -16.85
CA THR A 547 10.31 -6.81 -17.83
C THR A 547 10.42 -5.37 -17.37
N THR A 548 11.62 -4.97 -16.92
CA THR A 548 11.89 -3.56 -16.63
C THR A 548 12.18 -2.86 -17.95
N HIS A 549 11.44 -1.78 -18.19
CA HIS A 549 11.65 -0.87 -19.29
C HIS A 549 12.37 0.35 -18.73
N GLY A 550 13.57 0.62 -19.24
CA GLY A 550 14.34 1.83 -18.94
C GLY A 550 14.74 2.51 -20.24
N PHE A 551 15.16 3.76 -20.15
CA PHE A 551 15.58 4.53 -21.31
C PHE A 551 16.95 5.15 -21.06
N LYS A 552 17.73 5.29 -22.12
CA LYS A 552 18.96 6.07 -22.10
C LYS A 552 18.78 7.25 -23.03
N ILE A 553 18.82 8.44 -22.46
CA ILE A 553 18.91 9.70 -23.19
C ILE A 553 20.40 10.01 -23.34
N SER A 554 20.85 10.38 -24.54
CA SER A 554 22.25 10.67 -24.84
C SER A 554 22.36 11.90 -25.73
N LEU A 555 23.22 12.84 -25.34
CA LEU A 555 23.68 13.93 -26.21
C LEU A 555 24.85 13.43 -27.05
N ILE A 556 24.76 13.56 -28.38
CA ILE A 556 25.79 13.10 -29.32
C ILE A 556 26.15 14.25 -30.26
N ARG A 557 27.45 14.51 -30.49
CA ARG A 557 27.86 15.44 -31.56
C ARG A 557 27.60 14.81 -32.92
N GLU A 558 27.04 15.58 -33.85
CA GLU A 558 26.75 15.08 -35.20
C GLU A 558 27.99 14.49 -35.89
N LYS A 559 29.15 15.13 -35.72
CA LYS A 559 30.41 14.65 -36.26
C LYS A 559 30.75 13.25 -35.75
N ASP A 560 30.57 13.01 -34.44
CA ASP A 560 30.85 11.72 -33.82
C ASP A 560 29.86 10.67 -34.32
N GLN A 561 28.58 11.03 -34.48
CA GLN A 561 27.57 10.16 -35.06
C GLN A 561 27.94 9.75 -36.50
N ARG A 562 28.42 10.68 -37.33
CA ARG A 562 28.89 10.39 -38.70
C ARG A 562 30.10 9.46 -38.69
N ILE A 563 31.06 9.68 -37.80
CA ILE A 563 32.24 8.81 -37.66
C ILE A 563 31.82 7.39 -37.24
N ILE A 564 30.93 7.28 -36.25
CA ILE A 564 30.38 6.00 -35.78
C ILE A 564 29.65 5.29 -36.93
N ALA A 565 28.79 5.99 -37.67
CA ALA A 565 28.07 5.44 -38.81
C ALA A 565 29.03 4.96 -39.93
N GLN A 566 30.06 5.75 -40.26
CA GLN A 566 31.09 5.37 -41.23
C GLN A 566 31.92 4.17 -40.76
N TYR A 567 32.27 4.11 -39.49
CA TYR A 567 32.97 2.96 -38.91
C TYR A 567 32.15 1.67 -39.06
N PHE A 568 30.85 1.71 -38.76
CA PHE A 568 29.98 0.55 -38.90
C PHE A 568 29.67 0.20 -40.36
N ALA A 569 29.54 1.18 -41.25
CA ALA A 569 29.41 0.93 -42.68
C ALA A 569 30.65 0.24 -43.27
N ARG A 570 31.85 0.55 -42.75
CA ARG A 570 33.12 -0.07 -43.17
C ARG A 570 33.38 -1.42 -42.48
N ASN A 571 32.80 -1.66 -41.30
CA ASN A 571 33.01 -2.89 -40.50
C ASN A 571 31.67 -3.56 -40.13
N PRO A 572 30.90 -4.06 -41.12
CA PRO A 572 29.58 -4.66 -40.86
C PRO A 572 29.63 -5.92 -39.97
N SER A 573 30.81 -6.57 -39.86
CA SER A 573 31.05 -7.75 -39.02
C SER A 573 31.30 -7.43 -37.53
N ALA A 574 31.45 -6.16 -37.14
CA ALA A 574 31.70 -5.75 -35.75
C ALA A 574 30.49 -6.00 -34.80
N PHE A 575 29.36 -6.46 -35.34
CA PHE A 575 28.17 -6.87 -34.59
C PHE A 575 28.12 -8.38 -34.27
N ARG A 576 29.27 -9.07 -34.17
CA ARG A 576 29.29 -10.44 -33.64
C ARG A 576 29.59 -10.44 -32.14
N LEU A 577 28.56 -10.70 -31.34
CA LEU A 577 28.63 -10.99 -29.89
C LEU A 577 29.64 -12.09 -29.54
N SER A 578 30.03 -12.95 -30.49
CA SER A 578 31.06 -13.98 -30.30
C SER A 578 32.45 -13.40 -30.01
N SER A 579 32.76 -12.20 -30.52
CA SER A 579 34.07 -11.56 -30.32
C SER A 579 34.34 -11.10 -28.87
N LEU A 580 33.31 -10.97 -28.04
CA LEU A 580 33.43 -10.67 -26.60
C LEU A 580 33.78 -11.90 -25.75
N PHE A 581 33.67 -13.11 -26.31
CA PHE A 581 33.96 -14.38 -25.62
C PHE A 581 35.23 -15.08 -26.13
N ASP A 582 35.84 -14.57 -27.20
CA ASP A 582 37.06 -15.14 -27.81
C ASP A 582 38.33 -14.42 -27.36
N GLN A 583 38.48 -14.18 -26.05
CA GLN A 583 39.81 -14.04 -25.46
C GLN A 583 40.04 -15.13 -24.43
N VAL A 584 41.11 -15.90 -24.69
CA VAL A 584 41.67 -17.02 -23.93
C VAL A 584 41.22 -18.41 -24.39
N LYS A 585 41.80 -18.84 -25.52
CA LYS A 585 42.41 -20.17 -25.60
C LYS A 585 43.90 -20.00 -25.87
N THR A 586 44.68 -19.97 -24.80
CA THR A 586 46.11 -20.24 -24.84
C THR A 586 46.32 -21.65 -25.39
N THR A 587 46.99 -21.74 -26.51
CA THR A 587 47.49 -22.99 -27.12
C THR A 587 48.49 -23.65 -26.15
N PRO A 588 48.41 -24.94 -25.84
CA PRO A 588 49.54 -25.66 -25.29
C PRO A 588 50.51 -25.98 -26.43
N SER A 589 51.76 -25.57 -26.26
CA SER A 589 52.90 -26.02 -27.06
C SER A 589 53.13 -27.52 -26.86
N GLN A 590 53.57 -28.18 -27.94
CA GLN A 590 54.21 -29.49 -27.92
C GLN A 590 55.48 -29.47 -27.07
#